data_AF-A0A7X8JNX7-F1
#
_entry.id   AF-A0A7X8JNX7-F1
#
_cell.length_a   1.000
_cell.length_b   1.000
_cell.length_c   1.000
_cell.angle_alpha   90.00
_cell.angle_beta   90.00
_cell.angle_gamma   90.00
#
_symmetry.space_group_name_H-M   'P 1'
#
loop_
_entity.id
_entity.type
_entity.pdbx_description
1 polymer ?
#
loop_
_entity_poly.entity_id
_entity_poly.type
_entity_poly.pdbx_seq_one_letter_code
_entity_poly.pdbx_strand_id
1 'polypeptide(L)'
;MGNLIQYPSRSFSRNCIETNSNLFKKAKAIIGDKPIITFKKFKENDGDISFGAVEGHNDYEDKDIAVIGTPHLNELVYKLFALAMGIEVKNENMRYQEIKRNNCKFYFMTYKKKELRNIQLWLIESELEQAIGRARLLRNKCNVILFSNYPLKQAKFKYA
;
A
#
# COMPACT_ATOMS: atom_id res chain seq x y z
N MET A 1 14.01 -17.48 -2.45
CA MET A 1 12.90 -16.61 -1.99
C MET A 1 13.48 -15.24 -1.66
N GLY A 2 12.87 -14.21 -2.22
CA GLY A 2 13.19 -12.82 -1.95
C GLY A 2 12.68 -12.35 -0.59
N ASN A 3 12.97 -11.09 -0.24
CA ASN A 3 12.56 -10.49 1.03
C ASN A 3 11.64 -9.30 0.80
N LEU A 4 10.57 -9.20 1.58
CA LEU A 4 9.81 -7.97 1.76
C LEU A 4 10.27 -7.28 3.04
N ILE A 5 10.79 -6.05 2.93
CA ILE A 5 11.18 -5.20 4.05
C ILE A 5 10.16 -4.07 4.13
N GLN A 6 9.44 -3.96 5.24
CA GLN A 6 8.39 -2.94 5.39
C GLN A 6 8.72 -1.93 6.49
N TYR A 7 8.48 -0.65 6.21
CA TYR A 7 8.56 0.48 7.13
C TYR A 7 7.14 0.98 7.48
N PRO A 8 6.55 0.54 8.62
CA PRO A 8 5.15 0.81 8.95
C PRO A 8 4.90 2.09 9.75
N SER A 9 5.95 2.84 10.10
CA SER A 9 5.87 3.98 11.04
C SER A 9 4.97 5.13 10.58
N ARG A 10 4.72 5.27 9.28
CA ARG A 10 3.92 6.36 8.69
C ARG A 10 2.96 5.78 7.66
N SER A 11 1.84 6.47 7.43
CA SER A 11 0.85 5.96 6.49
C SER A 11 1.32 5.97 5.04
N PHE A 12 2.13 6.96 4.65
CA PHE A 12 2.45 7.18 3.24
C PHE A 12 1.18 7.22 2.35
N SER A 13 0.03 7.62 2.90
CA SER A 13 -1.13 7.94 2.07
C SER A 13 -0.80 9.13 1.17
N ARG A 14 -1.51 9.30 0.05
CA ARG A 14 -1.29 10.44 -0.86
C ARG A 14 -1.28 11.78 -0.12
N ASN A 15 -2.27 12.00 0.75
CA ASN A 15 -2.34 13.19 1.59
C ASN A 15 -1.17 13.31 2.58
N CYS A 16 -0.74 12.20 3.20
CA CYS A 16 0.42 12.20 4.10
C CYS A 16 1.72 12.60 3.40
N ILE A 17 1.89 12.18 2.15
CA ILE A 17 3.07 12.54 1.34
C ILE A 17 2.99 14.02 0.93
N GLU A 18 1.83 14.49 0.48
CA GLU A 18 1.61 15.90 0.08
C GLU A 18 1.83 16.88 1.24
N THR A 19 1.32 16.56 2.42
CA THR A 19 1.41 17.42 3.60
C THR A 19 2.78 17.35 4.30
N ASN A 20 3.63 16.38 3.93
CA ASN A 20 4.96 16.21 4.49
C ASN A 20 6.01 16.03 3.39
N SER A 21 6.44 17.16 2.83
CA SER A 21 7.39 17.24 1.70
C SER A 21 8.71 16.49 1.93
N ASN A 22 9.14 16.33 3.19
CA ASN A 22 10.36 15.61 3.53
C ASN A 22 10.17 14.10 3.67
N LEU A 23 8.94 13.60 3.85
CA LEU A 23 8.69 12.19 4.06
C LEU A 23 9.08 11.33 2.84
N PHE A 24 8.70 11.78 1.64
CA PHE A 24 9.04 11.08 0.40
C PHE A 24 10.56 11.10 0.15
N LYS A 25 11.21 12.23 0.43
CA LYS A 25 12.68 12.38 0.32
C LYS A 25 13.42 11.43 1.27
N LYS A 26 12.96 11.30 2.52
CA LYS A 26 13.52 10.35 3.49
C LYS A 26 13.38 8.91 3.04
N ALA A 27 12.22 8.53 2.50
CA ALA A 27 12.02 7.20 1.93
C ALA A 27 12.99 6.96 0.77
N LYS A 28 13.14 7.92 -0.15
CA LYS A 28 14.10 7.84 -1.26
C LYS A 28 15.54 7.67 -0.81
N ALA A 29 15.97 8.38 0.24
CA ALA A 29 17.32 8.23 0.79
C ALA A 29 17.62 6.80 1.28
N ILE A 30 16.60 6.09 1.78
CA ILE A 30 16.72 4.67 2.20
C ILE A 30 16.69 3.73 0.98
N ILE A 31 15.88 4.07 -0.03
CA ILE A 31 15.68 3.25 -1.23
C ILE A 31 16.92 3.24 -2.13
N GLY A 32 17.57 4.40 -2.29
CA GLY A 32 18.60 4.62 -3.31
C GLY A 32 18.01 4.64 -4.71
N ASP A 33 18.75 4.13 -5.70
CA ASP A 33 18.41 4.20 -7.13
C ASP A 33 17.46 3.08 -7.61
N LYS A 34 16.78 2.39 -6.69
CA LYS A 34 15.87 1.30 -7.06
C LYS A 34 14.62 1.84 -7.74
N PRO A 35 14.02 1.12 -8.71
CA PRO A 35 12.73 1.48 -9.27
C PRO A 35 11.65 1.62 -8.19
N ILE A 36 10.83 2.66 -8.27
CA ILE A 36 9.80 2.98 -7.27
C ILE A 36 8.41 2.85 -7.90
N ILE A 37 7.55 2.02 -7.28
CA ILE A 37 6.10 2.04 -7.52
C ILE A 37 5.45 2.97 -6.49
N THR A 38 4.70 3.97 -6.96
CA THR A 38 4.03 4.96 -6.11
C THR A 38 2.76 5.50 -6.77
N PHE A 39 2.13 6.53 -6.20
CA PHE A 39 1.01 7.21 -6.85
C PHE A 39 1.47 7.96 -8.11
N LYS A 40 0.65 7.97 -9.16
CA LYS A 40 0.92 8.66 -10.44
C LYS A 40 1.45 10.09 -10.27
N LYS A 41 0.90 10.86 -9.32
CA LYS A 41 1.31 12.24 -9.01
C LYS A 41 2.77 12.38 -8.54
N PHE A 42 3.37 11.33 -7.97
CA PHE A 42 4.74 11.34 -7.46
C PHE A 42 5.71 10.51 -8.31
N LYS A 43 5.29 10.06 -9.49
CA LYS A 43 6.20 9.47 -10.48
C LYS A 43 7.18 10.54 -10.93
N GLU A 44 8.42 10.11 -11.18
CA GLU A 44 9.44 10.98 -11.77
C GLU A 44 9.45 10.87 -13.29
N ASN A 45 9.25 9.66 -13.82
CA ASN A 45 9.19 9.42 -15.26
C ASN A 45 7.83 8.85 -15.67
N ASP A 46 7.34 9.22 -16.85
CA ASP A 46 6.08 8.72 -17.39
C ASP A 46 6.09 7.19 -17.63
N GLY A 47 7.27 6.59 -17.81
CA GLY A 47 7.46 5.14 -17.92
C GLY A 47 7.39 4.35 -16.61
N ASP A 48 7.44 5.00 -15.43
CA ASP A 48 7.48 4.27 -14.16
C ASP A 48 6.12 3.61 -13.83
N ILE A 49 6.12 2.49 -13.11
CA ILE A 49 4.86 1.86 -12.73
C ILE A 49 4.23 2.65 -11.57
N SER A 50 2.91 2.87 -11.61
CA SER A 50 2.15 3.46 -10.50
C SER A 50 1.02 2.54 -10.04
N PHE A 51 0.54 2.76 -8.81
CA PHE A 51 -0.70 2.14 -8.35
C PHE A 51 -1.85 2.34 -9.36
N GLY A 52 -2.65 1.29 -9.58
CA GLY A 52 -3.72 1.21 -10.56
C GLY A 52 -3.27 1.00 -12.01
N ALA A 53 -1.96 1.00 -12.29
CA ALA A 53 -1.36 0.73 -13.59
C ALA A 53 -0.27 -0.35 -13.49
N VAL A 54 -0.49 -1.32 -12.60
CA VAL A 54 0.48 -2.37 -12.27
C VAL A 54 0.35 -3.58 -13.21
N GLU A 55 -0.79 -3.72 -13.89
CA GLU A 55 -1.07 -4.81 -14.84
C GLU A 55 -0.35 -4.61 -16.17
N GLY A 56 0.07 -5.71 -16.80
CA GLY A 56 0.74 -5.70 -18.11
C GLY A 56 2.25 -5.41 -18.09
N HIS A 57 2.82 -5.00 -16.96
CA HIS A 57 4.25 -4.69 -16.84
C HIS A 57 5.05 -5.85 -16.23
N ASN A 58 6.07 -6.34 -16.95
CA ASN A 58 7.04 -7.34 -16.51
C ASN A 58 8.43 -6.75 -16.19
N ASP A 59 8.60 -5.43 -16.34
CA ASP A 59 9.91 -4.77 -16.38
C ASP A 59 10.70 -4.84 -15.06
N TYR A 60 10.03 -5.23 -13.96
CA TYR A 60 10.59 -5.31 -12.61
C TYR A 60 10.78 -6.74 -12.10
N GLU A 61 10.59 -7.75 -12.95
CA GLU A 61 10.89 -9.12 -12.58
C GLU A 61 12.38 -9.28 -12.20
N ASP A 62 12.63 -9.97 -11.08
CA ASP A 62 13.99 -10.25 -10.53
C ASP A 62 14.80 -8.99 -10.17
N LYS A 63 14.14 -7.83 -10.04
CA LYS A 63 14.77 -6.58 -9.61
C LYS A 63 14.45 -6.25 -8.16
N ASP A 64 15.43 -5.65 -7.49
CA ASP A 64 15.21 -4.96 -6.22
C ASP A 64 14.39 -3.69 -6.50
N ILE A 65 13.19 -3.58 -5.94
CA ILE A 65 12.29 -2.44 -6.13
C ILE A 65 11.83 -1.86 -4.81
N ALA A 66 11.23 -0.68 -4.86
CA ALA A 66 10.53 -0.08 -3.75
C ALA A 66 9.08 0.22 -4.09
N VAL A 67 8.23 0.16 -3.08
CA VAL A 67 6.82 0.55 -3.14
C VAL A 67 6.61 1.61 -2.05
N ILE A 68 6.18 2.81 -2.45
CA ILE A 68 5.89 3.90 -1.51
C ILE A 68 4.41 4.23 -1.59
N GLY A 69 3.67 3.85 -0.55
CA GLY A 69 2.33 4.37 -0.34
C GLY A 69 1.37 3.39 0.31
N THR A 70 0.30 3.94 0.89
CA THR A 70 -0.90 3.18 1.23
C THR A 70 -2.04 3.60 0.30
N PRO A 71 -2.42 2.75 -0.67
CA PRO A 71 -3.32 3.12 -1.77
C PRO A 71 -4.80 3.17 -1.33
N HIS A 72 -5.13 4.13 -0.47
CA HIS A 72 -6.52 4.46 -0.18
C HIS A 72 -7.25 4.91 -1.46
N LEU A 73 -8.40 4.31 -1.70
CA LEU A 73 -9.34 4.70 -2.74
C LEU A 73 -10.33 5.74 -2.19
N ASN A 74 -11.08 6.37 -3.09
CA ASN A 74 -12.20 7.21 -2.70
C ASN A 74 -13.24 6.36 -1.95
N GLU A 75 -13.80 6.89 -0.86
CA GLU A 75 -14.82 6.22 -0.05
C GLU A 75 -16.00 5.69 -0.87
N LEU A 76 -16.37 6.40 -1.94
CA LEU A 76 -17.46 5.98 -2.84
C LEU A 76 -17.20 4.61 -3.44
N VAL A 77 -15.93 4.25 -3.71
CA VAL A 77 -15.58 2.93 -4.24
C VAL A 77 -15.89 1.86 -3.21
N TYR A 78 -15.46 2.04 -1.96
CA TYR A 78 -15.74 1.09 -0.88
C TYR A 78 -17.24 0.92 -0.62
N LYS A 79 -17.96 2.04 -0.61
CA LYS A 79 -19.41 2.06 -0.43
C LYS A 79 -20.15 1.39 -1.59
N LEU A 80 -19.68 1.54 -2.83
CA LEU A 80 -20.23 0.87 -4.01
C LEU A 80 -20.08 -0.65 -3.91
N PHE A 81 -18.88 -1.15 -3.58
CA PHE A 81 -18.65 -2.59 -3.37
C PHE A 81 -19.55 -3.14 -2.25
N ALA A 82 -19.71 -2.39 -1.16
CA ALA A 82 -20.57 -2.80 -0.05
C ALA A 82 -22.05 -2.88 -0.46
N LEU A 83 -22.56 -1.86 -1.16
CA LEU A 83 -23.93 -1.86 -1.68
C LEU A 83 -24.18 -3.02 -2.66
N ALA A 84 -23.22 -3.30 -3.55
CA ALA A 84 -23.30 -4.44 -4.48
C ALA A 84 -23.37 -5.79 -3.74
N MET A 85 -22.82 -5.88 -2.52
CA MET A 85 -22.90 -7.06 -1.65
C MET A 85 -24.12 -7.03 -0.69
N GLY A 86 -25.04 -6.08 -0.85
CA GLY A 86 -26.22 -5.93 0.02
C GLY A 86 -25.91 -5.38 1.42
N ILE A 87 -24.74 -4.76 1.60
CA ILE A 87 -24.33 -4.19 2.89
C ILE A 87 -24.80 -2.74 2.99
N GLU A 88 -25.54 -2.41 4.04
CA GLU A 88 -25.95 -1.03 4.33
C GLU A 88 -24.74 -0.13 4.65
N VAL A 89 -24.68 1.05 4.03
CA VAL A 89 -23.57 2.03 4.20
C VAL A 89 -24.01 3.36 4.79
N LYS A 90 -25.28 3.48 5.21
CA LYS A 90 -25.85 4.74 5.70
C LYS A 90 -25.12 5.17 6.98
N ASN A 91 -24.74 6.45 7.05
CA ASN A 91 -24.02 7.05 8.18
C ASN A 91 -22.66 6.43 8.51
N GLU A 92 -22.07 5.64 7.59
CA GLU A 92 -20.73 5.08 7.77
C GLU A 92 -19.65 6.08 7.30
N ASN A 93 -18.74 6.40 8.21
CA ASN A 93 -17.59 7.28 7.98
C ASN A 93 -16.31 6.61 8.47
N MET A 94 -15.20 6.89 7.79
CA MET A 94 -13.89 6.44 8.27
C MET A 94 -13.46 7.25 9.49
N ARG A 95 -12.77 6.58 10.41
CA ARG A 95 -12.10 7.21 11.54
C ARG A 95 -10.79 6.49 11.84
N TYR A 96 -9.85 7.22 12.42
CA TYR A 96 -8.61 6.63 12.87
C TYR A 96 -8.86 5.81 14.13
N GLN A 97 -8.63 4.50 14.07
CA GLN A 97 -8.91 3.59 15.19
C GLN A 97 -7.96 2.39 15.16
N GLU A 98 -7.76 1.78 16.33
CA GLU A 98 -7.04 0.51 16.43
C GLU A 98 -7.88 -0.63 15.83
N ILE A 99 -7.24 -1.44 14.99
CA ILE A 99 -7.84 -2.64 14.41
C ILE A 99 -6.88 -3.83 14.55
N LYS A 100 -7.43 -5.04 14.51
CA LYS A 100 -6.65 -6.28 14.41
C LYS A 100 -6.88 -6.92 13.05
N ARG A 101 -5.81 -7.16 12.31
CA ARG A 101 -5.82 -7.91 11.04
C ARG A 101 -4.48 -8.62 10.85
N ASN A 102 -4.49 -9.82 10.29
CA ASN A 102 -3.27 -10.57 9.99
C ASN A 102 -2.34 -10.76 11.21
N ASN A 103 -2.92 -11.05 12.38
CA ASN A 103 -2.22 -11.15 13.67
C ASN A 103 -1.49 -9.87 14.13
N CYS A 104 -1.67 -8.76 13.43
CA CYS A 104 -1.15 -7.45 13.82
C CYS A 104 -2.26 -6.60 14.43
N LYS A 105 -1.92 -5.82 15.47
CA LYS A 105 -2.75 -4.70 15.95
C LYS A 105 -2.09 -3.41 15.52
N PHE A 106 -2.85 -2.53 14.88
CA PHE A 106 -2.33 -1.25 14.38
C PHE A 106 -3.45 -0.24 14.25
N TYR A 107 -3.09 1.04 14.30
CA TYR A 107 -4.03 2.13 14.05
C TYR A 107 -4.14 2.39 12.55
N PHE A 108 -5.37 2.55 12.07
CA PHE A 108 -5.64 2.76 10.65
C PHE A 108 -6.88 3.63 10.45
N MET A 109 -6.90 4.41 9.36
CA MET A 109 -8.07 5.20 8.96
C MET A 109 -9.07 4.29 8.26
N THR A 110 -10.13 3.89 8.96
CA THR A 110 -11.08 2.88 8.48
C THR A 110 -12.46 2.98 9.11
N TYR A 111 -13.43 2.21 8.60
CA TYR A 111 -14.81 2.16 9.06
C TYR A 111 -14.96 1.41 10.38
N LYS A 112 -15.95 1.80 11.20
CA LYS A 112 -16.33 1.05 12.41
C LYS A 112 -17.02 -0.26 12.05
N LYS A 113 -17.92 -0.22 11.06
CA LYS A 113 -18.60 -1.40 10.51
C LYS A 113 -17.60 -2.38 9.89
N LYS A 114 -17.63 -3.64 10.34
CA LYS A 114 -16.60 -4.64 10.04
C LYS A 114 -16.61 -5.06 8.58
N GLU A 115 -17.78 -5.16 7.98
CA GLU A 115 -17.99 -5.58 6.60
C GLU A 115 -17.37 -4.56 5.65
N LEU A 116 -17.71 -3.27 5.83
CA LEU A 116 -17.16 -2.18 5.03
C LEU A 116 -15.65 -1.98 5.26
N ARG A 117 -15.19 -2.14 6.51
CA ARG A 117 -13.76 -2.19 6.84
C ARG A 117 -13.06 -3.32 6.07
N ASN A 118 -13.63 -4.52 6.05
CA ASN A 118 -13.00 -5.66 5.38
C ASN A 118 -12.85 -5.43 3.87
N ILE A 119 -13.86 -4.83 3.22
CA ILE A 119 -13.79 -4.41 1.81
C ILE A 119 -12.64 -3.43 1.60
N GLN A 120 -12.57 -2.38 2.42
CA GLN A 120 -11.51 -1.37 2.33
C GLN A 120 -10.11 -2.01 2.47
N LEU A 121 -9.90 -2.79 3.53
CA LEU A 121 -8.59 -3.39 3.81
C LEU A 121 -8.21 -4.42 2.75
N TRP A 122 -9.18 -5.19 2.23
CA TRP A 122 -8.94 -6.15 1.15
C TRP A 122 -8.50 -5.47 -0.15
N LEU A 123 -9.12 -4.35 -0.53
CA LEU A 123 -8.73 -3.59 -1.72
C LEU A 123 -7.32 -2.98 -1.57
N ILE A 124 -7.00 -2.42 -0.39
CA ILE A 124 -5.66 -1.88 -0.11
C ILE A 124 -4.60 -2.99 -0.11
N GLU A 125 -4.89 -4.12 0.54
CA GLU A 125 -3.99 -5.27 0.61
C GLU A 125 -3.72 -5.83 -0.79
N SER A 126 -4.78 -6.03 -1.59
CA SER A 126 -4.65 -6.55 -2.96
C SER A 126 -3.77 -5.67 -3.83
N GLU A 127 -3.96 -4.35 -3.80
CA GLU A 127 -3.15 -3.40 -4.58
C GLU A 127 -1.67 -3.43 -4.15
N LEU A 128 -1.42 -3.47 -2.83
CA LEU A 128 -0.06 -3.60 -2.30
C LEU A 128 0.59 -4.92 -2.70
N GLU A 129 -0.14 -6.04 -2.62
CA GLU A 129 0.32 -7.36 -3.01
C GLU A 129 0.66 -7.43 -4.51
N GLN A 130 -0.14 -6.79 -5.36
CA GLN A 130 0.14 -6.69 -6.80
C GLN A 130 1.40 -5.86 -7.08
N ALA A 131 1.61 -4.74 -6.36
CA ALA A 131 2.77 -3.88 -6.51
C ALA A 131 4.06 -4.61 -6.09
N ILE A 132 4.10 -5.22 -4.90
CA ILE A 132 5.26 -6.03 -4.47
C ILE A 132 5.45 -7.27 -5.35
N GLY A 133 4.35 -7.80 -5.89
CA GLY A 133 4.33 -8.99 -6.75
C GLY A 133 5.03 -8.77 -8.09
N ARG A 134 5.23 -7.51 -8.53
CA ARG A 134 5.99 -7.19 -9.75
C ARG A 134 7.43 -7.72 -9.72
N ALA A 135 8.04 -7.80 -8.54
CA ALA A 135 9.37 -8.39 -8.37
C ALA A 135 9.38 -9.94 -8.40
N ARG A 136 8.21 -10.58 -8.22
CA ARG A 136 8.01 -12.03 -8.11
C ARG A 136 8.86 -12.68 -7.01
N LEU A 137 8.80 -12.11 -5.79
CA LEU A 137 9.55 -12.53 -4.59
C LEU A 137 9.56 -14.04 -4.30
N LEU A 138 8.51 -14.78 -4.67
CA LEU A 138 8.44 -16.23 -4.45
C LEU A 138 9.37 -17.03 -5.39
N ARG A 139 9.67 -16.49 -6.58
CA ARG A 139 10.46 -17.15 -7.63
C ARG A 139 11.90 -16.63 -7.68
N ASN A 140 12.10 -15.39 -7.28
CA ASN A 140 13.35 -14.66 -7.47
C ASN A 140 14.02 -14.29 -6.14
N LYS A 141 15.34 -14.04 -6.16
CA LYS A 141 16.12 -13.65 -4.97
C LYS A 141 16.35 -12.14 -4.96
N CYS A 142 15.26 -11.39 -4.93
CA CYS A 142 15.24 -9.93 -4.89
C CYS A 142 14.64 -9.39 -3.58
N ASN A 143 14.81 -8.10 -3.35
CA ASN A 143 14.29 -7.39 -2.18
C ASN A 143 13.27 -6.34 -2.62
N VAL A 144 12.12 -6.33 -1.96
CA VAL A 144 11.12 -5.27 -2.09
C VAL A 144 11.11 -4.45 -0.81
N ILE A 145 11.29 -3.14 -0.93
CA ILE A 145 11.16 -2.21 0.18
C ILE A 145 9.77 -1.57 0.13
N LEU A 146 8.97 -1.71 1.18
CA LEU A 146 7.62 -1.16 1.27
C LEU A 146 7.54 -0.06 2.34
N PHE A 147 7.02 1.10 1.97
CA PHE A 147 6.68 2.19 2.89
C PHE A 147 5.15 2.32 2.96
N SER A 148 4.54 1.76 4.00
CA SER A 148 3.08 1.76 4.24
C SER A 148 2.80 1.36 5.69
N ASN A 149 1.83 2.01 6.33
CA ASN A 149 1.36 1.60 7.67
C ASN A 149 0.39 0.41 7.66
N TYR A 150 0.06 -0.15 6.49
CA TYR A 150 -0.75 -1.36 6.38
C TYR A 150 0.15 -2.60 6.41
N PRO A 151 0.19 -3.38 7.51
CA PRO A 151 1.14 -4.49 7.67
C PRO A 151 0.81 -5.67 6.74
N LEU A 152 1.79 -6.09 5.94
CA LEU A 152 1.69 -7.31 5.12
C LEU A 152 2.30 -8.51 5.82
N LYS A 153 1.67 -9.69 5.68
CA LYS A 153 2.03 -10.92 6.42
C LYS A 153 3.47 -11.39 6.19
N GLN A 154 3.96 -11.29 4.97
CA GLN A 154 5.30 -11.76 4.58
C GLN A 154 6.42 -10.73 4.83
N ALA A 155 6.10 -9.58 5.44
CA ALA A 155 7.05 -8.50 5.62
C ALA A 155 7.92 -8.68 6.87
N LYS A 156 9.21 -8.36 6.73
CA LYS A 156 10.11 -8.07 7.85
C LYS A 156 10.00 -6.59 8.18
N PHE A 157 9.48 -6.26 9.35
CA PHE A 157 9.32 -4.87 9.77
C PHE A 157 10.65 -4.24 10.17
N LYS A 158 10.89 -3.02 9.69
CA LYS A 158 11.97 -2.13 10.12
C LYS A 158 11.39 -0.76 10.48
N TYR A 159 12.08 -0.07 11.38
CA TYR A 159 11.69 1.27 11.83
C TYR A 159 12.84 2.22 11.48
N ALA A 160 12.50 3.35 10.85
CA ALA A 160 13.41 4.44 10.47
C ALA A 160 12.74 5.78 10.76
#